data_AF-H5TAK5-F1
#
_entry.id   AF-H5TAK5-F1
#
_cell.length_a   1.000
_cell.length_b   1.000
_cell.length_c   1.000
_cell.angle_alpha   90.00
_cell.angle_beta   90.00
_cell.angle_gamma   90.00
#
_symmetry.space_group_name_H-M   'P 1'
#
loop_
_entity.id
_entity.type
_entity.pdbx_description
1 polymer ?
#
loop_
_entity_poly.entity_id
_entity_poly.type
_entity_poly.pdbx_seq_one_letter_code
_entity_poly.pdbx_strand_id
1 'polypeptide(L)' 'MGFDNSHSAYIQPTFDELISNFLAQSCQDIESIDLENPKPEDSDQRGIIKNTDLIKPWLDYHRINANFELWSAEANLKK' A
#
# COMPACT_ATOMS: atom_id res chain seq x y z
N MET A 1 -14.05 -7.64 -36.51
CA MET A 1 -13.52 -6.37 -35.96
C MET A 1 -12.48 -6.75 -34.95
N GLY A 2 -11.21 -6.43 -35.21
CA GLY A 2 -10.09 -6.87 -34.39
C GLY A 2 -10.19 -6.27 -33.00
N PHE A 3 -10.10 -7.12 -31.98
CA PHE A 3 -9.70 -6.67 -30.65
C PHE A 3 -8.20 -6.39 -30.74
N ASP A 4 -7.85 -5.21 -31.24
CA ASP A 4 -6.49 -4.71 -31.15
C ASP A 4 -6.15 -4.66 -29.66
N ASN A 5 -5.20 -5.48 -29.25
CA ASN A 5 -4.77 -5.60 -27.87
C ASN A 5 -4.31 -4.21 -27.40
N SER A 6 -5.15 -3.55 -26.60
CA SER A 6 -4.76 -2.42 -25.77
C SER A 6 -3.67 -2.92 -24.83
N HIS A 7 -2.42 -2.84 -25.27
CA HIS A 7 -1.19 -3.23 -24.59
C HIS A 7 -0.86 -2.25 -23.44
N SER A 8 -1.89 -1.83 -22.71
CA SER A 8 -1.76 -1.01 -21.52
C SER A 8 -1.56 -1.92 -20.32
N ALA A 9 -0.38 -1.88 -19.72
CA ALA A 9 -0.14 -2.52 -18.44
C ALA A 9 -0.62 -1.57 -17.33
N TYR A 10 -1.49 -2.08 -16.46
CA TYR A 10 -1.85 -1.40 -15.22
C TYR A 10 -0.86 -1.83 -14.17
N ILE A 11 -0.02 -0.90 -13.70
CA ILE A 11 0.87 -1.17 -12.57
C ILE A 11 0.24 -0.50 -11.36
N GLN A 12 -0.29 -1.32 -10.46
CA GLN A 12 -0.74 -0.88 -9.15
C GLN A 12 0.33 -1.26 -8.13
N PRO A 13 0.80 -0.34 -7.28
CA PRO A 13 1.66 -0.72 -6.17
C PRO A 13 0.90 -1.66 -5.23
N THR A 14 1.55 -2.75 -4.85
CA THR A 14 0.98 -3.71 -3.91
C THR A 14 0.90 -3.10 -2.51
N PHE A 15 0.06 -3.68 -1.65
CA PHE A 15 0.01 -3.26 -0.24
C PHE A 15 1.38 -3.39 0.43
N ASP A 16 2.10 -4.49 0.17
CA ASP A 16 3.43 -4.74 0.74
C ASP A 16 4.46 -3.68 0.32
N GLU A 17 4.44 -3.26 -0.95
CA GLU A 17 5.28 -2.15 -1.42
C GLU A 17 4.91 -0.83 -0.75
N LEU A 18 3.61 -0.51 -0.65
CA LEU A 18 3.14 0.74 -0.04
C LEU A 18 3.52 0.80 1.45
N ILE A 19 3.28 -0.27 2.20
CA ILE A 19 3.58 -0.30 3.63
C ILE A 19 5.09 -0.30 3.87
N SER A 20 5.86 -1.08 3.11
CA SER A 20 7.32 -1.10 3.24
C SER A 20 7.94 0.27 2.94
N ASN A 21 7.47 0.95 1.89
CA ASN A 21 7.96 2.28 1.54
C ASN A 21 7.59 3.33 2.58
N PHE A 22 6.36 3.27 3.12
CA PHE A 22 5.93 4.17 4.20
C PHE A 22 6.78 4.01 5.47
N LEU A 23 7.03 2.76 5.88
CA LEU A 23 7.83 2.46 7.07
C LEU A 23 9.28 2.93 6.91
N ALA A 24 9.86 2.70 5.72
CA ALA A 24 11.19 3.21 5.38
C ALA A 24 11.27 4.73 5.44
N GLN A 25 10.26 5.46 4.93
CA GLN A 25 10.22 6.93 5.02
C GLN A 25 10.04 7.45 6.45
N SER A 26 9.36 6.69 7.29
CA SER A 26 9.10 7.03 8.69
C SER A 26 10.22 6.57 9.64
N CYS A 27 11.29 5.95 9.11
CA CYS A 27 12.35 5.31 9.89
C CYS A 27 11.79 4.33 10.95
N GLN A 28 10.72 3.62 10.61
CA GLN A 28 10.09 2.60 11.45
C GLN A 28 10.37 1.22 10.87
N ASP A 29 10.51 0.23 11.75
CA ASP A 29 10.45 -1.18 11.36
C ASP A 29 9.02 -1.68 11.60
N ILE A 30 8.59 -2.67 10.84
CA ILE A 30 7.32 -3.34 11.11
C ILE A 30 7.36 -4.02 12.50
N GLU A 31 8.52 -4.51 12.91
CA GLU A 31 8.73 -5.11 14.23
C GLU A 31 8.68 -4.08 15.38
N SER A 32 8.83 -2.78 15.09
CA SER A 32 8.73 -1.72 16.09
C SER A 32 7.30 -1.18 16.28
N ILE A 33 6.33 -1.68 15.51
CA ILE A 33 4.94 -1.26 15.65
C ILE A 33 4.24 -2.12 16.70
N ASP A 34 4.01 -1.52 17.87
CA ASP A 34 3.25 -2.14 18.93
C ASP A 34 1.78 -2.33 18.55
N LEU A 35 1.28 -3.54 18.79
CA LEU A 35 -0.13 -3.87 18.66
C LEU A 35 -0.75 -4.06 20.05
N GLU A 36 -1.95 -3.53 20.23
CA GLU A 36 -2.84 -3.85 21.33
C GLU A 36 -3.68 -5.08 20.95
N ASN A 37 -3.76 -6.04 21.86
CA ASN A 37 -4.58 -7.22 21.64
C ASN A 37 -6.07 -6.84 21.70
N PRO A 38 -6.88 -7.31 20.74
CA PRO A 38 -8.32 -7.13 20.79
C PRO A 38 -8.90 -7.87 21.99
N LYS A 39 -10.09 -7.45 22.43
CA LYS A 39 -10.78 -8.12 23.54
C LYS A 39 -11.31 -9.49 23.07
N PRO A 40 -11.49 -10.45 23.97
CA PRO A 40 -12.05 -11.76 23.62
C PRO A 40 -13.43 -11.69 22.94
N GLU A 41 -14.21 -10.66 23.25
CA GLU A 41 -15.53 -10.40 22.66
C GLU A 41 -15.50 -9.72 21.28
N ASP A 42 -14.34 -9.21 20.83
CA ASP A 42 -14.25 -8.57 19.52
C ASP A 42 -14.42 -9.59 18.40
N SER A 43 -15.30 -9.29 17.44
CA SER A 43 -15.47 -10.14 16.26
C SER A 43 -14.22 -10.17 15.37
N ASP A 44 -13.39 -9.14 15.48
CA ASP A 44 -12.11 -9.02 14.79
C ASP A 44 -10.97 -9.25 15.78
N GLN A 45 -10.27 -10.38 15.63
CA GLN A 45 -9.17 -10.79 16.50
C GLN A 45 -7.80 -10.36 15.97
N ARG A 46 -7.76 -9.40 15.03
CA ARG A 46 -6.50 -8.76 14.60
C ARG A 46 -6.02 -7.75 15.65
N GLY A 47 -4.70 -7.67 15.84
CA GLY A 47 -4.08 -6.64 16.69
C GLY A 47 -4.37 -5.23 16.18
N ILE A 48 -4.69 -4.31 17.09
CA ILE A 48 -4.94 -2.91 16.78
C ILE A 48 -3.65 -2.13 16.98
N ILE A 49 -3.29 -1.25 16.05
CA ILE A 49 -2.08 -0.42 16.20
C ILE A 49 -2.22 0.45 17.44
N LYS A 50 -1.29 0.27 18.39
CA LYS A 50 -1.29 0.98 19.68
C LYS A 50 -0.90 2.45 19.50
N ASN A 51 0.05 2.72 18.61
CA ASN A 51 0.48 4.08 18.29
C ASN A 51 -0.41 4.68 17.19
N THR A 52 -1.45 5.40 17.60
CA THR A 52 -2.38 6.06 16.68
C THR A 52 -1.76 7.18 15.84
N ASP A 53 -0.59 7.69 16.22
CA ASP A 53 0.08 8.78 15.51
C ASP A 53 0.55 8.37 14.11
N LEU A 54 0.68 7.06 13.86
CA LEU A 54 1.02 6.52 12.54
C LEU A 54 -0.18 6.45 11.58
N ILE A 55 -1.42 6.54 12.10
CA ILE A 55 -2.64 6.37 11.29
C ILE A 55 -2.80 7.50 10.30
N LYS A 56 -2.71 8.76 10.76
CA LYS A 56 -2.89 9.92 9.87
C LYS A 56 -1.80 10.01 8.79
N PRO A 57 -0.50 9.90 9.12
CA PRO A 57 0.58 9.85 8.13
C PRO A 57 0.42 8.71 7.13
N TRP A 58 0.01 7.52 7.59
CA TRP A 58 -0.26 6.39 6.70
C TRP A 58 -1.39 6.69 5.71
N LEU A 59 -2.51 7.23 6.19
CA LEU A 59 -3.64 7.58 5.33
C LEU A 59 -3.25 8.63 4.27
N ASP A 60 -2.49 9.65 4.68
CA ASP A 60 -2.01 10.69 3.77
C ASP A 60 -1.02 10.10 2.73
N TYR A 61 -0.08 9.27 3.18
CA TYR A 61 0.86 8.57 2.30
C TYR A 61 0.14 7.66 1.29
N HIS A 62 -0.75 6.79 1.77
CA HIS A 62 -1.49 5.85 0.94
C HIS A 62 -2.32 6.60 -0.10
N ARG A 63 -3.00 7.69 0.26
CA ARG A 63 -3.79 8.49 -0.70
C ARG A 63 -2.92 9.06 -1.83
N ILE A 64 -1.68 9.44 -1.55
CA ILE A 64 -0.77 10.02 -2.53
C ILE A 64 -0.11 8.94 -3.40
N ASN A 65 0.15 7.75 -2.85
CA ASN A 65 1.01 6.75 -3.49
C ASN A 65 0.25 5.55 -4.04
N ALA A 66 -0.97 5.27 -3.59
CA ALA A 66 -1.81 4.16 -4.08
C ALA A 66 -2.53 4.49 -5.41
N ASN A 67 -1.86 5.24 -6.29
CA ASN A 67 -2.41 5.62 -7.59
C ASN A 67 -2.15 4.53 -8.65
N PHE A 68 -3.09 4.39 -9.57
CA PHE A 68 -2.94 3.55 -10.74
C PHE A 68 -2.17 4.30 -11.82
N GLU A 69 -1.05 3.73 -12.26
CA GLU A 69 -0.38 4.22 -13.45
C GLU A 69 -0.78 3.39 -14.66
N LEU A 70 -1.23 4.09 -15.72
CA LEU A 70 -1.49 3.49 -17.03
C LEU A 70 -0.26 3.68 -17.90
N TRP A 71 0.46 2.60 -18.19
CA TRP A 71 1.61 2.67 -19.07
C TRP A 71 1.17 2.38 -20.50
N SER A 72 1.46 3.28 -21.44
CA SER A 72 1.27 3.02 -22.86
C SER A 72 2.28 1.99 -23.37
N ALA A 73 1.96 1.33 -24.48
CA ALA A 73 2.83 0.32 -25.09
C ALA A 73 4.27 0.83 -25.37
N GLU A 74 4.43 2.13 -25.65
CA GLU A 74 5.73 2.77 -25.88
C GLU A 74 6.58 2.91 -24.60
N ALA A 75 5.95 3.03 -23.43
CA ALA A 75 6.65 3.12 -22.15
C ALA A 75 7.18 1.74 -21.69
N ASN A 76 6.45 0.66 -21.98
CA ASN A 76 6.87 -0.71 -21.67
C ASN A 76 8.09 -1.19 -22.49
N LEU A 77 8.34 -0.62 -23.67
CA LEU A 77 9.44 -1.03 -24.56
C LEU A 77 10.79 -0.38 -24.24
N LYS A 78 10.86 0.54 -23.26
CA LYS A 78 12.08 1.29 -22.91
C LYS A 78 12.80 0.83 -21.64
N LYS A 79 12.43 -0.33 -21.07
CA LYS A 79 13.16 -0.94 -19.95
C LYS A 79 14.17 -1.98 -20.42
#